data_AF-A0AA97H4R6-F1
#
_entry.id   AF-A0AA97H4R6-F1
#
_cell.length_a   1.000
_cell.length_b   1.000
_cell.length_c   1.000
_cell.angle_alpha   90.00
_cell.angle_beta   90.00
_cell.angle_gamma   90.00
#
_symmetry.space_group_name_H-M   'P 1'
#
loop_
_entity.id
_entity.type
_entity.pdbx_description
1 polymer ?
#
loop_
_entity_poly.entity_id
_entity_poly.type
_entity_poly.pdbx_seq_one_letter_code
_entity_poly.pdbx_strand_id
1 'polypeptide(L)'
;MMIILKRILLLLVLFVSAIVIYNYPKLNILAGYSAKSTASSVFLAKRSLAFTDQNDNNFSPVHLAADAVDLEKKTATSSVLGLLTRKAIMREGLGSVLTLTEADETAPYLVPKRSKTKNHTEPYPYGSAAPKDTVFTNIDYERVETSVNSIFGSDQTRAVVVLYKDHIISEKYSQGFDASSRILGWSMTKSILSTVFGVLAHQKKINIQDKAPVAS
;
A
#
# COMPACT_ATOMS: atom_id res chain seq x y z
N MET A 1 -48.95 -14.62 -25.45
CA MET A 1 -47.48 -14.82 -25.45
C MET A 1 -46.69 -13.52 -25.27
N MET A 2 -46.90 -12.49 -26.10
CA MET A 2 -46.14 -11.22 -26.04
C MET A 2 -46.28 -10.43 -24.73
N ILE A 3 -47.46 -10.45 -24.07
CA ILE A 3 -47.68 -9.75 -22.78
C ILE A 3 -46.88 -10.41 -21.64
N ILE A 4 -46.82 -11.74 -21.61
CA ILE A 4 -46.07 -12.50 -20.60
C ILE A 4 -44.58 -12.24 -20.76
N LEU A 5 -44.06 -12.26 -21.99
CA LEU A 5 -42.67 -11.92 -22.29
C LEU A 5 -42.31 -10.50 -21.83
N LYS A 6 -43.17 -9.52 -22.10
CA LYS A 6 -42.97 -8.13 -21.64
C LYS A 6 -42.90 -8.02 -20.12
N ARG A 7 -43.75 -8.75 -19.40
CA ARG A 7 -43.75 -8.79 -17.92
C ARG A 7 -42.49 -9.44 -17.35
N ILE A 8 -42.05 -10.56 -17.92
CA ILE A 8 -40.81 -11.23 -17.52
C ILE A 8 -39.61 -10.30 -17.75
N LEU A 9 -39.55 -9.64 -18.91
CA LEU A 9 -38.48 -8.71 -19.22
C LEU A 9 -38.47 -7.50 -18.26
N LEU A 10 -39.65 -6.97 -17.91
CA LEU A 10 -39.77 -5.91 -16.91
C LEU A 10 -39.25 -6.36 -15.54
N LEU A 11 -39.66 -7.55 -15.07
CA LEU A 11 -39.19 -8.09 -13.78
C LEU A 11 -37.68 -8.31 -13.78
N LEU A 12 -37.12 -8.81 -14.89
CA LEU A 12 -35.68 -8.97 -15.04
C LEU A 12 -34.94 -7.62 -14.97
N VAL A 13 -35.43 -6.60 -15.67
CA VAL A 13 -34.84 -5.25 -15.63
C VAL A 13 -34.90 -4.66 -14.22
N LEU A 14 -36.03 -4.80 -13.52
CA LEU A 14 -36.18 -4.32 -12.14
C LEU A 14 -35.23 -5.05 -11.19
N PHE A 15 -35.09 -6.37 -11.35
CA PHE A 15 -34.18 -7.19 -10.55
C PHE A 15 -32.72 -6.80 -10.78
N VAL A 16 -32.28 -6.67 -12.04
CA VAL A 16 -30.92 -6.23 -12.38
C VAL A 16 -30.66 -4.80 -11.87
N SER A 17 -31.62 -3.89 -12.04
CA SER A 17 -31.49 -2.51 -11.56
C SER A 17 -31.34 -2.45 -10.04
N ALA A 18 -32.11 -3.24 -9.30
CA ALA A 18 -31.99 -3.32 -7.84
C ALA A 18 -30.61 -3.83 -7.41
N ILE A 19 -30.06 -4.85 -8.09
CA ILE A 19 -28.71 -5.36 -7.85
C ILE A 19 -27.66 -4.28 -8.13
N VAL A 20 -27.77 -3.57 -9.25
CA VAL A 20 -26.83 -2.50 -9.61
C VAL A 20 -26.87 -1.39 -8.59
N ILE A 21 -28.06 -0.87 -8.24
CA ILE A 21 -28.22 0.21 -7.25
C ILE A 21 -27.65 -0.22 -5.89
N TYR A 22 -27.91 -1.45 -5.45
CA TYR A 22 -27.41 -1.97 -4.19
C TYR A 22 -25.88 -2.09 -4.15
N ASN A 23 -25.25 -2.46 -5.27
CA ASN A 23 -23.80 -2.66 -5.34
C ASN A 23 -23.02 -1.43 -5.80
N TYR A 24 -23.66 -0.43 -6.41
CA TYR A 24 -23.00 0.76 -6.95
C TYR A 24 -22.13 1.50 -5.92
N PRO A 25 -22.56 1.71 -4.66
CA PRO A 25 -21.69 2.35 -3.66
C PRO A 25 -20.41 1.59 -3.38
N LYS A 26 -20.39 0.26 -3.51
CA LYS A 26 -19.20 -0.58 -3.27
C LYS A 26 -18.12 -0.35 -4.32
N LEU A 27 -18.49 0.12 -5.52
CA LEU A 27 -17.53 0.50 -6.56
C LEU A 27 -16.58 1.60 -6.10
N ASN A 28 -16.99 2.46 -5.15
CA ASN A 28 -16.10 3.44 -4.52
C ASN A 28 -14.87 2.80 -3.89
N ILE A 29 -15.06 1.68 -3.20
CA ILE A 29 -13.99 1.01 -2.48
C ILE A 29 -13.02 0.38 -3.48
N LEU A 30 -13.53 -0.29 -4.51
CA LEU A 30 -12.71 -0.91 -5.55
C LEU A 30 -11.91 0.15 -6.33
N ALA A 31 -12.60 1.13 -6.93
CA ALA A 31 -11.96 2.19 -7.71
C ALA A 31 -11.00 3.01 -6.84
N GLY A 32 -11.40 3.35 -5.61
CA GLY A 32 -10.59 4.13 -4.70
C GLY A 32 -9.34 3.38 -4.23
N TYR A 33 -9.48 2.11 -3.87
CA TYR A 33 -8.35 1.25 -3.53
C TYR A 33 -7.39 1.13 -4.71
N SER A 34 -7.89 0.77 -5.89
CA SER A 34 -7.06 0.53 -7.08
C SER A 34 -6.32 1.79 -7.50
N ALA A 35 -7.00 2.94 -7.59
CA ALA A 35 -6.36 4.22 -7.92
C ALA A 35 -5.24 4.58 -6.92
N LYS A 36 -5.49 4.46 -5.61
CA LYS A 36 -4.51 4.77 -4.58
C LYS A 36 -3.34 3.78 -4.59
N SER A 37 -3.62 2.49 -4.77
CA SER A 37 -2.64 1.41 -4.87
C SER A 37 -1.71 1.66 -6.05
N THR A 38 -2.29 1.94 -7.22
CA THR A 38 -1.60 2.23 -8.47
C THR A 38 -0.72 3.47 -8.38
N ALA A 39 -1.22 4.59 -7.86
CA ALA A 39 -0.38 5.76 -7.63
C ALA A 39 0.77 5.48 -6.64
N SER A 40 0.54 4.65 -5.61
CA SER A 40 1.61 4.25 -4.67
C SER A 40 2.67 3.40 -5.36
N SER A 41 2.26 2.38 -6.12
CA SER A 41 3.19 1.45 -6.78
C SER A 41 4.00 2.14 -7.88
N VAL A 42 3.35 2.96 -8.72
CA VAL A 42 3.99 3.66 -9.83
C VAL A 42 4.86 4.81 -9.35
N PHE A 43 4.33 5.75 -8.56
CA PHE A 43 5.07 6.98 -8.24
C PHE A 43 5.96 6.87 -7.01
N LEU A 44 5.59 6.08 -6.00
CA LEU A 44 6.44 5.90 -4.81
C LEU A 44 7.42 4.75 -4.98
N ALA A 45 6.96 3.61 -5.48
CA ALA A 45 7.79 2.41 -5.60
C ALA A 45 8.42 2.23 -6.99
N LYS A 46 8.16 3.15 -7.93
CA LYS A 46 8.77 3.19 -9.28
C LYS A 46 8.50 1.93 -10.10
N ARG A 47 7.34 1.31 -9.91
CA ARG A 47 6.91 0.14 -10.70
C ARG A 47 6.16 0.59 -11.95
N SER A 48 6.04 -0.30 -12.94
CA SER A 48 5.18 -0.06 -14.09
C SER A 48 3.71 -0.27 -13.71
N LEU A 49 2.79 0.36 -14.45
CA LEU A 49 1.36 0.10 -14.33
C LEU A 49 1.05 -1.39 -14.56
N ALA A 50 1.57 -1.97 -15.64
CA ALA A 50 1.38 -3.38 -15.96
C ALA A 50 1.86 -4.33 -14.84
N PHE A 51 3.01 -4.04 -14.21
CA PHE A 51 3.45 -4.82 -13.05
C PHE A 51 2.44 -4.72 -11.91
N THR A 52 1.95 -3.52 -11.63
CA THR A 52 1.01 -3.26 -10.54
C THR A 52 -0.31 -3.99 -10.77
N ASP A 53 -0.87 -3.91 -11.98
CA ASP A 53 -2.12 -4.57 -12.33
C ASP A 53 -1.99 -6.09 -12.21
N GLN A 54 -0.88 -6.67 -12.66
CA GLN A 54 -0.66 -8.11 -12.66
C GLN A 54 -0.32 -8.69 -11.28
N ASN A 55 0.38 -7.93 -10.42
CA ASN A 55 0.97 -8.46 -9.19
C ASN A 55 0.41 -7.84 -7.90
N ASP A 56 -0.05 -6.59 -7.92
CA ASP A 56 -0.53 -5.89 -6.72
C ASP A 56 -2.07 -5.78 -6.71
N ASN A 57 -2.70 -5.55 -7.86
CA ASN A 57 -4.15 -5.31 -7.96
C ASN A 57 -4.93 -6.49 -8.58
N ASN A 58 -4.27 -7.60 -8.95
CA ASN A 58 -4.88 -8.74 -9.65
C ASN A 58 -5.76 -9.67 -8.78
N PHE A 59 -6.27 -9.20 -7.65
CA PHE A 59 -7.10 -10.01 -6.76
C PHE A 59 -8.57 -9.63 -6.87
N SER A 60 -9.46 -10.57 -6.57
CA SER A 60 -10.90 -10.30 -6.62
C SER A 60 -11.37 -9.43 -5.45
N PRO A 61 -12.23 -8.42 -5.67
CA PRO A 61 -12.78 -7.95 -6.96
C PRO A 61 -12.02 -6.74 -7.56
N VAL A 62 -10.83 -6.41 -7.07
CA VAL A 62 -10.03 -5.25 -7.52
C VAL A 62 -9.61 -5.36 -8.99
N HIS A 63 -9.29 -6.56 -9.47
CA HIS A 63 -8.93 -6.81 -10.88
C HIS A 63 -10.01 -6.40 -11.91
N LEU A 64 -11.24 -6.10 -11.47
CA LEU A 64 -12.31 -5.58 -12.33
C LEU A 64 -12.16 -4.09 -12.64
N ALA A 65 -11.23 -3.40 -11.97
CA ALA A 65 -10.96 -2.00 -12.16
C ALA A 65 -9.96 -1.80 -13.30
N ALA A 66 -10.25 -0.83 -14.18
CA ALA A 66 -9.35 -0.40 -15.22
C ALA A 66 -8.56 0.83 -14.73
N ASP A 67 -7.24 0.69 -14.66
CA ASP A 67 -6.35 1.71 -14.13
C ASP A 67 -5.66 2.49 -15.26
N ALA A 68 -5.41 3.78 -15.01
CA ALA A 68 -4.62 4.64 -15.89
C ALA A 68 -3.75 5.60 -15.06
N VAL A 69 -2.63 6.02 -15.62
CA VAL A 69 -1.68 6.94 -14.95
C VAL A 69 -1.34 8.11 -15.85
N ASP A 70 -1.25 9.29 -15.25
CA ASP A 70 -0.66 10.49 -15.85
C ASP A 70 0.70 10.72 -15.18
N LEU A 71 1.77 10.51 -15.94
CA LEU A 71 3.14 10.57 -15.43
C LEU A 71 3.60 11.99 -15.15
N GLU A 72 3.11 12.98 -15.92
CA GLU A 72 3.48 14.39 -15.76
C GLU A 72 2.81 14.97 -14.51
N LYS A 73 1.50 14.77 -14.38
CA LYS A 73 0.73 15.23 -13.22
C LYS A 73 0.90 14.33 -12.00
N LYS A 74 1.55 13.17 -12.16
CA LYS A 74 1.72 12.14 -11.13
C LYS A 74 0.38 11.75 -10.49
N THR A 75 -0.58 11.38 -11.32
CA THR A 75 -1.90 10.94 -10.88
C THR A 75 -2.23 9.54 -11.40
N ALA A 76 -3.07 8.82 -10.66
CA ALA A 76 -3.65 7.57 -11.11
C ALA A 76 -5.16 7.64 -11.00
N THR A 77 -5.85 7.12 -12.01
CA THR A 77 -7.31 6.98 -12.03
C THR A 77 -7.66 5.51 -12.16
N SER A 78 -8.78 5.11 -11.57
CA SER A 78 -9.30 3.77 -11.69
C SER A 78 -10.80 3.80 -11.90
N SER A 79 -11.29 3.04 -12.89
CA SER A 79 -12.71 2.94 -13.23
C SER A 79 -13.19 1.50 -13.16
N VAL A 80 -14.25 1.23 -12.40
CA VAL A 80 -14.82 -0.12 -12.30
C VAL A 80 -15.97 -0.26 -13.29
N LEU A 81 -15.79 -1.12 -14.29
CA LEU A 81 -16.76 -1.40 -15.37
C LEU A 81 -17.23 -0.13 -16.13
N GLY A 82 -16.46 0.96 -16.09
CA GLY A 82 -16.85 2.26 -16.66
C GLY A 82 -17.96 2.99 -15.89
N LEU A 83 -18.41 2.46 -14.74
CA LEU A 83 -19.55 2.99 -13.99
C LEU A 83 -19.13 4.06 -12.98
N LEU A 84 -18.01 3.85 -12.30
CA LEU A 84 -17.52 4.75 -11.26
C LEU A 84 -16.01 4.87 -11.35
N THR A 85 -15.53 6.11 -11.36
CA THR A 85 -14.10 6.44 -11.43
C THR A 85 -13.64 7.13 -10.15
N ARG A 86 -12.46 6.78 -9.67
CA ARG A 86 -11.77 7.45 -8.56
C ARG A 86 -10.36 7.84 -8.97
N LYS A 87 -9.80 8.84 -8.30
CA LYS A 87 -8.49 9.41 -8.61
C LYS A 87 -7.64 9.53 -7.36
N ALA A 88 -6.36 9.22 -7.50
CA ALA A 88 -5.34 9.46 -6.51
C ALA A 88 -4.26 10.37 -7.07
N ILE A 89 -3.76 11.27 -6.24
CA ILE A 89 -2.71 12.23 -6.56
C ILE A 89 -1.51 12.04 -5.66
N MET A 90 -0.35 12.50 -6.12
CA MET A 90 0.85 12.55 -5.29
C MET A 90 0.95 13.88 -4.55
N ARG A 91 0.98 13.82 -3.22
CA ARG A 91 1.29 14.96 -2.34
C ARG A 91 2.69 14.82 -1.78
N GLU A 92 3.46 15.90 -1.81
CA GLU A 92 4.83 15.91 -1.29
C GLU A 92 4.84 15.59 0.22
N GLY A 93 5.73 14.68 0.62
CA GLY A 93 5.83 14.24 2.01
C GLY A 93 4.72 13.28 2.49
N LEU A 94 3.51 13.35 1.93
CA LEU A 94 2.36 12.50 2.29
C LEU A 94 2.23 11.24 1.41
N GLY A 95 2.74 11.28 0.17
CA GLY A 95 2.65 10.17 -0.78
C GLY A 95 1.35 10.20 -1.58
N SER A 96 0.83 9.02 -1.92
CA SER A 96 -0.41 8.87 -2.70
C SER A 96 -1.63 9.12 -1.82
N VAL A 97 -2.51 10.03 -2.23
CA VAL A 97 -3.73 10.43 -1.54
C VAL A 97 -4.92 10.33 -2.48
N LEU A 98 -5.99 9.67 -2.03
CA LEU A 98 -7.25 9.59 -2.76
C LEU A 98 -8.00 10.93 -2.66
N THR A 99 -8.51 11.43 -3.78
CA THR A 99 -9.33 12.65 -3.81
C THR A 99 -10.81 12.31 -3.85
N LEU A 100 -11.62 13.07 -3.11
CA LEU A 100 -13.07 12.88 -3.06
C LEU A 100 -13.78 13.84 -4.02
N THR A 101 -13.20 15.02 -4.22
CA THR A 101 -13.66 16.09 -5.12
C THR A 101 -12.49 16.65 -5.93
N GLU A 102 -12.78 17.38 -7.01
CA GLU A 102 -11.75 18.09 -7.79
C GLU A 102 -11.05 19.17 -6.95
N ALA A 103 -11.77 19.82 -6.03
CA ALA A 103 -11.21 20.81 -5.11
C ALA A 103 -10.14 20.22 -4.19
N ASP A 104 -10.23 18.93 -3.82
CA ASP A 104 -9.23 18.26 -3.01
C ASP A 104 -7.88 18.13 -3.72
N GLU A 105 -7.86 18.18 -5.05
CA GLU A 105 -6.63 17.99 -5.83
C GLU A 105 -5.62 19.12 -5.59
N THR A 106 -6.12 20.33 -5.38
CA THR A 106 -5.34 21.55 -5.15
C THR A 106 -5.45 22.08 -3.72
N ALA A 107 -6.20 21.40 -2.85
CA ALA A 107 -6.39 21.83 -1.48
C ALA A 107 -5.04 21.95 -0.73
N PRO A 108 -4.85 23.01 0.08
CA PRO A 108 -3.63 23.17 0.86
C PRO A 108 -3.50 22.04 1.89
N TYR A 109 -2.27 21.63 2.18
CA TYR A 109 -1.98 20.58 3.16
C TYR A 109 -0.67 20.86 3.89
N LEU A 110 -0.52 20.24 5.06
CA LEU A 110 0.71 20.32 5.83
C LEU A 110 1.75 19.36 5.26
N VAL A 111 2.92 19.89 4.93
CA VAL A 111 4.09 19.09 4.52
C VAL A 111 4.92 18.75 5.75
N PRO A 112 5.15 17.46 6.06
CA PRO A 112 5.97 17.07 7.21
C PRO A 112 7.42 17.56 7.09
N LYS A 113 7.91 18.26 8.10
CA LYS A 113 9.33 18.64 8.23
C LYS A 113 10.14 17.45 8.71
N ARG A 114 10.82 16.75 7.79
CA ARG A 114 11.64 15.57 8.09
C ARG A 114 13.13 15.92 8.00
N SER A 115 13.93 15.52 8.99
CA SER A 115 15.37 15.48 8.80
C SER A 115 15.72 14.38 7.80
N LYS A 116 16.48 14.74 6.75
CA LYS A 116 16.93 13.80 5.71
C LYS A 116 18.37 13.34 5.91
N THR A 117 18.99 13.66 7.05
CA THR A 117 20.36 13.25 7.36
C THR A 117 20.43 11.73 7.39
N LYS A 118 21.05 11.14 6.37
CA LYS A 118 21.36 9.73 6.34
C LYS A 118 22.69 9.53 7.04
N ASN A 119 22.69 8.74 8.11
CA ASN A 119 23.93 8.27 8.70
C ASN A 119 24.49 7.16 7.79
N HIS A 120 25.51 7.51 7.00
CA HIS A 120 26.17 6.60 6.08
C HIS A 120 27.47 6.02 6.65
N THR A 121 27.86 6.42 7.86
CA THR A 121 29.10 5.97 8.50
C THR A 121 28.86 4.79 9.41
N GLU A 122 27.68 4.67 10.01
CA GLU A 122 27.32 3.54 10.88
C GLU A 122 26.42 2.52 10.16
N PRO A 123 26.58 1.22 10.42
CA PRO A 123 25.64 0.19 9.96
C PRO A 123 24.29 0.30 10.67
N TYR A 124 23.32 -0.49 10.22
CA TYR A 124 22.11 -0.75 11.00
C TYR A 124 22.48 -1.16 12.45
N PRO A 125 21.71 -0.75 13.48
CA PRO A 125 20.47 0.05 13.45
C PRO A 125 20.69 1.57 13.43
N TYR A 126 21.93 2.04 13.58
CA TYR A 126 22.23 3.46 13.77
C TYR A 126 22.45 4.23 12.47
N GLY A 127 22.59 3.52 11.36
CA GLY A 127 22.71 4.10 10.03
C GLY A 127 22.41 3.12 8.91
N SER A 128 22.97 3.42 7.74
CA SER A 128 22.73 2.75 6.46
C SER A 128 24.04 2.35 5.76
N ALA A 129 25.15 2.31 6.50
CA ALA A 129 26.39 1.73 6.01
C ALA A 129 26.23 0.21 5.81
N ALA A 130 27.17 -0.39 5.08
CA ALA A 130 27.22 -1.84 4.93
C ALA A 130 27.24 -2.52 6.31
N PRO A 131 26.54 -3.66 6.50
CA PRO A 131 26.61 -4.42 7.73
C PRO A 131 28.06 -4.73 8.11
N LYS A 132 28.37 -4.72 9.41
CA LYS A 132 29.66 -5.23 9.88
C LYS A 132 29.69 -6.73 9.65
N ASP A 133 30.66 -7.21 8.88
CA ASP A 133 30.83 -8.64 8.62
C ASP A 133 31.09 -9.36 9.95
N THR A 134 30.11 -10.16 10.38
CA THR A 134 30.14 -10.89 11.65
C THR A 134 29.44 -12.22 11.47
N VAL A 135 30.17 -13.31 11.72
CA VAL A 135 29.61 -14.66 11.77
C VAL A 135 29.39 -15.04 13.24
N PHE A 136 28.14 -15.28 13.62
CA PHE A 136 27.80 -15.71 14.96
C PHE A 136 27.98 -17.22 15.09
N THR A 137 28.89 -17.67 15.95
CA THR A 137 29.15 -19.10 16.16
C THR A 137 27.96 -19.88 16.74
N ASN A 138 26.98 -19.18 17.31
CA ASN A 138 25.79 -19.77 17.88
C ASN A 138 24.61 -19.88 16.88
N ILE A 139 24.84 -19.61 15.59
CA ILE A 139 23.83 -19.65 14.54
C ILE A 139 24.14 -20.78 13.57
N ASP A 140 23.13 -21.60 13.30
CA ASP A 140 23.14 -22.57 12.21
C ASP A 140 22.68 -21.87 10.93
N TYR A 141 23.63 -21.35 10.16
CA TYR A 141 23.36 -20.58 8.94
C TYR A 141 22.70 -21.43 7.85
N GLU A 142 23.04 -22.72 7.75
CA GLU A 142 22.44 -23.63 6.78
C GLU A 142 20.93 -23.79 7.03
N ARG A 143 20.53 -23.92 8.30
CA ARG A 143 19.09 -23.96 8.67
C ARG A 143 18.39 -22.63 8.41
N VAL A 144 19.04 -21.51 8.68
CA VAL A 144 18.48 -20.18 8.40
C VAL A 144 18.27 -20.02 6.89
N GLU A 145 19.28 -20.29 6.08
CA GLU A 145 19.20 -20.19 4.63
C GLU A 145 18.18 -21.15 4.04
N THR A 146 18.12 -22.40 4.51
CA THR A 146 17.10 -23.37 4.08
C THR A 146 15.69 -22.85 4.36
N SER A 147 15.48 -22.26 5.54
CA SER A 147 14.19 -21.69 5.96
C SER A 147 13.82 -20.43 5.18
N VAL A 148 14.79 -19.55 4.94
CA VAL A 148 14.60 -18.34 4.11
C VAL A 148 14.34 -18.74 2.66
N ASN A 149 15.02 -19.76 2.14
CA ASN A 149 14.84 -20.21 0.76
C ASN A 149 13.48 -20.89 0.55
N SER A 150 12.98 -21.64 1.53
CA SER A 150 11.73 -22.42 1.38
C SER A 150 10.49 -21.55 1.19
N ILE A 151 10.51 -20.30 1.65
CA ILE A 151 9.39 -19.37 1.52
C ILE A 151 9.38 -18.58 0.20
N PHE A 152 10.42 -18.70 -0.62
CA PHE A 152 10.40 -18.19 -2.00
C PHE A 152 9.88 -19.29 -2.93
N GLY A 153 8.85 -18.97 -3.71
CA GLY A 153 8.20 -19.94 -4.59
C GLY A 153 6.72 -19.62 -4.76
N SER A 154 5.85 -20.52 -4.28
CA SER A 154 4.39 -20.46 -4.46
C SER A 154 3.75 -19.17 -3.94
N ASP A 155 4.30 -18.59 -2.86
CA ASP A 155 3.60 -17.56 -2.07
C ASP A 155 3.96 -16.12 -2.49
N GLN A 156 4.62 -15.95 -3.65
CA GLN A 156 5.02 -14.64 -4.21
C GLN A 156 5.80 -13.73 -3.23
N THR A 157 6.54 -14.33 -2.30
CA THR A 157 7.39 -13.62 -1.33
C THR A 157 8.36 -12.68 -2.04
N ARG A 158 8.36 -11.39 -1.65
CA ARG A 158 9.19 -10.35 -2.28
C ARG A 158 10.52 -10.10 -1.58
N ALA A 159 10.52 -10.17 -0.26
CA ALA A 159 11.68 -9.89 0.56
C ALA A 159 11.56 -10.62 1.89
N VAL A 160 12.70 -11.09 2.38
CA VAL A 160 12.85 -11.68 3.72
C VAL A 160 14.15 -11.14 4.28
N VAL A 161 14.10 -10.66 5.52
CA VAL A 161 15.27 -10.17 6.24
C VAL A 161 15.23 -10.74 7.64
N VAL A 162 16.33 -11.37 8.07
CA VAL A 162 16.51 -11.93 9.41
C VAL A 162 17.56 -11.11 10.13
N LEU A 163 17.16 -10.53 11.26
CA LEU A 163 18.01 -9.70 12.10
C LEU A 163 18.30 -10.41 13.43
N TYR A 164 19.56 -10.46 13.83
CA TYR A 164 19.99 -10.99 15.12
C TYR A 164 21.08 -10.11 15.74
N LYS A 165 20.87 -9.69 17.00
CA LYS A 165 21.79 -8.79 17.73
C LYS A 165 22.29 -7.64 16.86
N ASP A 166 21.36 -6.90 16.27
CA ASP A 166 21.64 -5.74 15.43
C ASP A 166 22.38 -6.02 14.10
N HIS A 167 22.53 -7.29 13.71
CA HIS A 167 23.15 -7.69 12.44
C HIS A 167 22.13 -8.41 11.56
N ILE A 168 22.15 -8.09 10.26
CA ILE A 168 21.42 -8.87 9.27
C ILE A 168 22.22 -10.16 9.05
N ILE A 169 21.61 -11.29 9.39
CA ILE A 169 22.25 -12.62 9.27
C ILE A 169 21.76 -13.37 8.03
N SER A 170 20.68 -12.91 7.40
CA SER A 170 20.19 -13.41 6.13
C SER A 170 19.25 -12.37 5.51
N GLU A 171 19.41 -12.11 4.23
CA GLU A 171 18.47 -11.34 3.43
C GLU A 171 18.31 -11.97 2.05
N LYS A 172 17.08 -11.99 1.55
CA LYS A 172 16.78 -12.50 0.21
C LYS A 172 15.65 -11.70 -0.39
N TYR A 173 15.74 -11.47 -1.69
CA TYR A 173 14.75 -10.74 -2.48
C TYR A 173 14.32 -11.57 -3.68
N SER A 174 13.08 -11.41 -4.11
CA SER A 174 12.62 -12.00 -5.37
C SER A 174 13.15 -11.19 -6.56
N GLN A 175 13.05 -11.78 -7.75
CA GLN A 175 13.48 -11.12 -8.98
C GLN A 175 12.82 -9.73 -9.13
N GLY A 176 13.63 -8.71 -9.38
CA GLY A 176 13.16 -7.32 -9.53
C GLY A 176 12.96 -6.55 -8.22
N PHE A 177 13.29 -7.15 -7.07
CA PHE A 177 13.31 -6.51 -5.77
C PHE A 177 14.72 -6.51 -5.17
N ASP A 178 14.99 -5.51 -4.34
CA ASP A 178 16.26 -5.31 -3.64
C ASP A 178 16.03 -4.58 -2.30
N ALA A 179 17.11 -4.34 -1.55
CA ALA A 179 17.08 -3.63 -0.27
C ALA A 179 16.51 -2.19 -0.35
N SER A 180 16.48 -1.58 -1.53
CA SER A 180 15.95 -0.23 -1.75
C SER A 180 14.47 -0.22 -2.16
N SER A 181 13.91 -1.38 -2.47
CA SER A 181 12.57 -1.55 -2.99
C SER A 181 11.51 -1.24 -1.94
N ARG A 182 10.52 -0.41 -2.30
CA ARG A 182 9.43 -0.03 -1.38
C ARG A 182 8.28 -1.03 -1.46
N ILE A 183 7.96 -1.67 -0.34
CA ILE A 183 6.88 -2.65 -0.22
C ILE A 183 5.71 -2.05 0.57
N LEU A 184 4.48 -2.46 0.26
CA LEU A 184 3.29 -2.04 0.99
C LEU A 184 3.37 -2.47 2.46
N GLY A 185 3.25 -1.50 3.37
CA GLY A 185 3.39 -1.75 4.82
C GLY A 185 2.16 -2.38 5.47
N TRP A 186 0.96 -2.18 4.91
CA TRP A 186 -0.30 -2.71 5.46
C TRP A 186 -0.42 -2.49 6.98
N SER A 187 -0.82 -3.51 7.75
CA SER A 187 -0.94 -3.41 9.19
C SER A 187 0.39 -3.25 9.93
N MET A 188 1.54 -3.51 9.30
CA MET A 188 2.85 -3.23 9.93
C MET A 188 2.99 -1.72 10.24
N THR A 189 2.35 -0.86 9.43
CA THR A 189 2.33 0.59 9.67
C THR A 189 1.65 0.96 10.99
N LYS A 190 0.71 0.15 11.52
CA LYS A 190 0.09 0.40 12.83
C LYS A 190 1.10 0.27 13.96
N SER A 191 1.96 -0.74 13.91
CA SER A 191 3.03 -0.93 14.90
C SER A 191 3.99 0.25 14.89
N ILE A 192 4.43 0.69 13.71
CA ILE A 192 5.29 1.88 13.57
C ILE A 192 4.60 3.11 14.17
N LEU A 193 3.32 3.34 13.84
CA LEU A 193 2.56 4.47 14.37
C LEU A 193 2.44 4.40 15.90
N SER A 194 2.13 3.23 16.45
CA SER A 194 2.05 3.01 17.90
C SER A 194 3.38 3.31 18.59
N THR A 195 4.50 2.85 18.03
CA THR A 195 5.85 3.16 18.54
C THR A 195 6.11 4.67 18.54
N VAL A 196 5.76 5.39 17.47
CA VAL A 196 5.92 6.85 17.41
C VAL A 196 5.11 7.53 18.52
N PHE A 197 3.86 7.12 18.74
CA PHE A 197 3.04 7.65 19.83
C PHE A 197 3.64 7.34 21.20
N GLY A 198 4.16 6.12 21.41
CA GLY A 198 4.87 5.75 22.64
C GLY A 198 6.10 6.62 22.90
N VAL A 199 6.90 6.91 21.87
CA VAL A 199 8.04 7.83 21.96
C VAL A 199 7.58 9.25 22.33
N LEU A 200 6.51 9.75 21.72
CA LEU A 200 5.96 11.07 22.04
C LEU A 200 5.43 11.14 23.47
N ALA A 201 4.76 10.09 23.95
CA ALA A 201 4.27 10.00 25.33
C ALA A 201 5.44 9.98 26.31
N HIS A 202 6.48 9.19 26.04
CA HIS A 202 7.72 9.17 26.84
C HIS A 202 8.40 10.54 26.87
N GLN A 203 8.42 11.26 25.74
CA GLN A 203 8.91 12.63 25.64
C GLN A 203 7.97 13.68 26.27
N LYS A 204 6.86 13.26 26.89
CA LYS A 204 5.82 14.13 27.47
C LYS A 204 5.22 15.13 26.48
N LYS A 205 5.24 14.81 25.18
CA LYS A 205 4.65 15.63 24.11
C LYS A 205 3.16 15.37 23.91
N ILE A 206 2.68 14.22 24.34
CA ILE A 206 1.27 13.84 24.35
C ILE A 206 0.96 13.10 25.66
N ASN A 207 -0.29 13.12 26.09
CA ASN A 207 -0.80 12.23 27.11
C ASN A 207 -1.86 11.31 26.49
N ILE A 208 -1.63 10.00 26.55
CA ILE A 208 -2.52 9.00 25.91
C ILE A 208 -3.88 8.85 26.60
N GLN A 209 -4.05 9.44 27.80
CA GLN A 209 -5.32 9.49 28.52
C GLN A 209 -6.16 10.72 28.17
N ASP A 210 -5.61 11.65 27.38
CA ASP A 210 -6.37 12.82 26.94
C ASP A 210 -7.52 12.39 26.03
N LYS A 211 -8.66 13.08 26.16
CA LYS A 211 -9.77 12.90 25.23
C LYS A 211 -9.34 13.34 23.84
N ALA A 212 -9.72 12.58 22.82
CA ALA A 212 -9.49 12.96 21.44
C ALA A 212 -10.17 14.32 21.16
N PRO A 213 -9.52 15.24 20.40
CA PRO A 213 -10.05 16.57 20.10
C PRO A 213 -11.10 16.50 18.97
N VAL A 214 -12.11 15.64 19.14
CA VAL A 214 -13.23 15.46 18.24
C VAL A 214 -14.52 15.57 19.04
N ALA A 215 -15.54 16.18 18.45
CA ALA A 215 -16.87 16.19 19.05
C ALA A 215 -17.40 14.75 19.16
N SER A 216 -17.91 14.40 20.34
CA SER A 216 -18.63 13.15 20.59
C SER A 216 -20.03 13.19 20.00
#